data_AF-A0A3E3J0C3-F1
#
_entry.id   AF-A0A3E3J0C3-F1
#
_cell.length_a   1.000
_cell.length_b   1.000
_cell.length_c   1.000
_cell.angle_alpha   90.00
_cell.angle_beta   90.00
_cell.angle_gamma   90.00
#
_symmetry.space_group_name_H-M   'P 1'
#
loop_
_entity.id
_entity.type
_entity.pdbx_description
1 polymer ?
#
loop_
_entity_poly.entity_id
_entity_poly.type
_entity_poly.pdbx_seq_one_letter_code
_entity_poly.pdbx_strand_id
1 'polypeptide(L)'
;MNLCTFTYSLRKNFMVCYQYNHVPGENMQEKKTLFYFLYDSLKQQILSGCRQYGSPLPSLSRLCETYHVGRRTARDVLDALRHEGLIHTEERKTAVVIYRQPDSPEENTALRFVLQRKSSLIEVYETMELLIPALLTFSAVHCCTGEPHSLRDLEHYSLFQKYAKKKKPNDDLGIPSVFFHDLLKETGSLLLNDLYASLEVYTRVPLILMKEQFPAYKISSNDYKILSSIPLILESGRQEDVASVFRELYSHATVLVRLYLDSLSSRFPDIPDDPKAVYTWQAQMGRDHFYMQLARALIDKIGTGACPPGTRLPSEAALSKSCRVSLSTVRKALSTLNDLGFARTENGKGTVICLQDNETAFQCIKNPSYRRDTLLYLSAAQFMAIAVRPAARLAFPRLNREVQAQLGREISLPGSNPLACIFRCIMDNLTLRPLKSILAETDQLLLWGYYFAFFEKGTESSTPLHQLAAEAFHLLQQNDAEGFSRLLSLCYCHILQFVRDFMISGGLTEAKKIMVPYPEEG
;
A
#
# COMPACT_ATOMS: atom_id res chain seq x y z
N MET A 1 41.59 -13.36 -1.91
CA MET A 1 41.64 -12.11 -2.71
C MET A 1 40.29 -11.42 -2.56
N ASN A 2 40.06 -10.79 -1.41
CA ASN A 2 40.25 -9.37 -1.08
C ASN A 2 39.16 -8.46 -1.68
N LEU A 3 38.03 -8.49 -0.96
CA LEU A 3 36.71 -7.87 -1.18
C LEU A 3 36.56 -6.46 -0.54
N CYS A 4 37.65 -5.70 -0.38
CA CYS A 4 37.63 -4.46 0.42
C CYS A 4 37.37 -3.16 -0.38
N THR A 5 37.33 -3.19 -1.70
CA THR A 5 37.39 -1.96 -2.52
C THR A 5 36.07 -1.61 -3.25
N PHE A 6 35.06 -2.48 -3.18
CA PHE A 6 33.89 -2.45 -4.07
C PHE A 6 32.68 -1.65 -3.55
N THR A 7 32.54 -1.48 -2.24
CA THR A 7 31.40 -0.78 -1.62
C THR A 7 31.51 0.76 -1.64
N TYR A 8 32.64 1.29 -2.12
CA TYR A 8 32.92 2.73 -2.13
C TYR A 8 32.12 3.53 -3.18
N SER A 9 31.58 2.87 -4.22
CA SER A 9 30.96 3.56 -5.39
C SER A 9 29.43 3.62 -5.32
N LEU A 10 28.78 2.71 -4.58
CA LEU A 10 27.31 2.59 -4.47
C LEU A 10 26.62 3.80 -3.80
N ARG A 11 27.34 4.64 -3.05
CA ARG A 11 26.71 5.72 -2.27
C ARG A 11 26.42 6.98 -3.02
N LYS A 12 27.28 7.34 -3.97
CA LYS A 12 27.38 8.76 -4.31
C LYS A 12 26.06 9.25 -4.89
N ASN A 13 25.29 8.39 -5.57
CA ASN A 13 24.18 8.85 -6.39
C ASN A 13 22.77 8.40 -5.98
N PHE A 14 22.60 7.43 -5.04
CA PHE A 14 21.27 7.21 -4.42
C PHE A 14 20.80 8.47 -3.65
N MET A 15 21.76 9.29 -3.17
CA MET A 15 21.52 10.58 -2.50
C MET A 15 21.82 11.84 -3.35
N VAL A 16 22.55 11.79 -4.47
CA VAL A 16 22.61 12.96 -5.38
C VAL A 16 21.26 13.18 -6.07
N CYS A 17 20.50 12.11 -6.28
CA CYS A 17 19.13 12.20 -6.74
C CYS A 17 18.17 12.73 -5.63
N TYR A 18 18.42 12.43 -4.36
CA TYR A 18 17.77 13.07 -3.21
C TYR A 18 18.59 14.28 -2.71
N GLN A 19 18.82 15.28 -3.56
CA GLN A 19 19.29 16.58 -3.06
C GLN A 19 18.17 17.26 -2.27
N TYR A 20 18.23 17.13 -0.94
CA TYR A 20 18.20 18.28 -0.05
C TYR A 20 19.06 18.00 1.18
N ASN A 21 19.71 19.05 1.66
CA ASN A 21 20.53 19.16 2.87
C ASN A 21 19.77 18.73 4.14
N HIS A 22 19.39 17.46 4.28
CA HIS A 22 18.60 17.02 5.42
C HIS A 22 19.50 16.53 6.54
N VAL A 23 19.67 17.40 7.53
CA VAL A 23 19.97 17.00 8.91
C VAL A 23 18.85 16.01 9.34
N PRO A 24 19.17 14.85 9.94
CA PRO A 24 18.20 13.79 10.27
C PRO A 24 17.06 14.18 11.23
N GLY A 25 16.93 15.46 11.60
CA GLY A 25 15.88 15.98 12.47
C GLY A 25 14.97 17.05 11.84
N GLU A 26 15.03 17.35 10.54
CA GLU A 26 14.23 18.45 9.95
C GLU A 26 12.83 18.06 9.42
N ASN A 27 12.52 16.77 9.24
CA ASN A 27 11.18 16.32 8.80
C ASN A 27 10.72 15.07 9.56
N MET A 28 10.80 15.10 10.88
CA MET A 28 10.08 14.13 11.71
C MET A 28 8.59 14.49 11.68
N GLN A 29 7.82 13.79 10.84
CA GLN A 29 6.39 14.03 10.68
C GLN A 29 5.63 13.95 12.01
N GLU A 30 4.69 14.86 12.20
CA GLU A 30 3.88 14.95 13.41
C GLU A 30 2.99 13.70 13.57
N LYS A 31 3.05 13.09 14.75
CA LYS A 31 2.47 11.77 15.03
C LYS A 31 0.94 11.80 15.02
N LYS A 32 0.30 11.25 13.98
CA LYS A 32 -1.09 10.75 14.11
C LYS A 32 -1.04 9.41 14.85
N THR A 33 -1.59 9.36 16.06
CA THR A 33 -1.61 8.11 16.84
C THR A 33 -2.65 7.13 16.27
N LEU A 34 -2.46 5.82 16.53
CA LEU A 34 -3.47 4.81 16.22
C LEU A 34 -4.85 5.12 16.82
N PHE A 35 -4.88 5.85 17.94
CA PHE A 35 -6.11 6.39 18.53
C PHE A 35 -6.78 7.39 17.57
N TYR A 36 -6.08 8.46 17.18
CA TYR A 36 -6.67 9.51 16.33
C TYR A 36 -7.10 8.95 14.98
N PHE A 37 -6.33 8.02 14.40
CA PHE A 37 -6.71 7.38 13.15
C PHE A 37 -8.02 6.59 13.26
N LEU A 38 -8.12 5.67 14.23
CA LEU A 38 -9.35 4.89 14.42
C LEU A 38 -10.53 5.80 14.79
N TYR A 39 -10.30 6.77 15.67
CA TYR A 39 -11.31 7.73 16.08
C TYR A 39 -11.82 8.58 14.91
N ASP A 40 -10.92 9.21 14.15
CA ASP A 40 -11.29 10.05 13.00
C ASP A 40 -11.97 9.19 11.93
N SER A 41 -11.50 7.97 11.67
CA SER A 41 -12.11 7.07 10.71
C SER A 41 -13.55 6.69 11.09
N LEU A 42 -13.77 6.26 12.34
CA LEU A 42 -15.11 5.91 12.82
C LEU A 42 -16.01 7.13 12.92
N LYS A 43 -15.50 8.27 13.41
CA LYS A 43 -16.24 9.53 13.50
C LYS A 43 -16.66 10.01 12.12
N GLN A 44 -15.74 10.03 11.15
CA GLN A 44 -16.06 10.39 9.77
C GLN A 44 -17.10 9.43 9.17
N GLN A 45 -16.99 8.11 9.40
CA GLN A 45 -18.00 7.14 8.94
C GLN A 45 -19.39 7.37 9.55
N ILE A 46 -19.48 7.81 10.81
CA ILE A 46 -20.76 8.11 11.46
C ILE A 46 -21.33 9.43 10.94
N LEU A 47 -20.53 10.49 10.94
CA LEU A 47 -20.96 11.83 10.51
C LEU A 47 -21.37 11.86 9.04
N SER A 48 -20.62 11.16 8.18
CA SER A 48 -20.91 11.05 6.75
C SER A 48 -22.09 10.12 6.43
N GLY A 49 -22.66 9.42 7.41
CA GLY A 49 -23.78 8.49 7.19
C GLY A 49 -23.37 7.13 6.63
N CYS A 50 -22.08 6.89 6.44
CA CYS A 50 -21.52 5.56 6.15
C CYS A 50 -21.98 4.50 7.16
N ARG A 51 -22.19 4.91 8.41
CA ARG A 51 -22.83 4.14 9.48
C ARG A 51 -24.13 4.83 9.88
N GLN A 52 -25.25 4.22 9.52
CA GLN A 52 -26.58 4.77 9.78
C GLN A 52 -26.98 4.63 11.26
N TYR A 53 -27.92 5.47 11.70
CA TYR A 53 -28.53 5.37 13.03
C TYR A 53 -29.06 3.96 13.29
N GLY A 54 -28.79 3.42 14.48
CA GLY A 54 -29.18 2.07 14.88
C GLY A 54 -28.30 0.95 14.33
N SER A 55 -27.34 1.25 13.44
CA SER A 55 -26.41 0.24 12.94
C SER A 55 -25.36 -0.14 14.00
N PRO A 56 -25.00 -1.43 14.13
CA PRO A 56 -23.95 -1.86 15.04
C PRO A 56 -22.57 -1.49 14.47
N LEU A 57 -21.68 -1.03 15.35
CA LEU A 57 -20.25 -0.93 15.05
C LEU A 57 -19.59 -2.33 15.08
N PRO A 58 -18.45 -2.50 14.37
CA PRO A 58 -17.67 -3.73 14.47
C PRO A 58 -17.31 -4.05 15.93
N SER A 59 -17.25 -5.34 16.25
CA SER A 59 -16.84 -5.79 17.58
C SER A 59 -15.42 -5.31 17.92
N LEU A 60 -15.08 -5.26 19.21
CA LEU A 60 -13.74 -4.85 19.64
C LEU A 60 -12.63 -5.69 18.97
N SER A 61 -12.83 -7.01 18.83
CA SER A 61 -11.87 -7.87 18.12
C SER A 61 -11.73 -7.46 16.67
N ARG A 62 -12.86 -7.25 15.99
CA ARG A 62 -12.87 -6.87 14.58
C ARG A 62 -12.26 -5.48 14.36
N LEU A 63 -12.45 -4.53 15.28
CA LEU A 63 -11.77 -3.23 15.24
C LEU A 63 -10.26 -3.39 15.42
N CYS A 64 -9.82 -4.23 16.36
CA CYS A 64 -8.39 -4.50 16.56
C CYS A 64 -7.76 -5.15 15.33
N GLU A 65 -8.45 -6.11 14.70
CA GLU A 65 -8.01 -6.78 13.48
C GLU A 65 -7.98 -5.83 12.29
N THR A 66 -9.05 -5.06 12.09
CA THR A 66 -9.20 -4.19 10.91
C THR A 66 -8.25 -3.00 10.96
N TYR A 67 -8.19 -2.31 12.10
CA TYR A 67 -7.41 -1.08 12.25
C TYR A 67 -6.04 -1.33 12.89
N HIS A 68 -5.71 -2.60 13.14
CA HIS A 68 -4.42 -3.01 13.71
C HIS A 68 -4.07 -2.30 15.03
N VAL A 69 -5.10 -1.97 15.83
CA VAL A 69 -4.94 -1.29 17.12
C VAL A 69 -4.99 -2.28 18.27
N GLY A 70 -4.34 -1.93 19.38
CA GLY A 70 -4.47 -2.69 20.62
C GLY A 70 -5.88 -2.57 21.21
N ARG A 71 -6.32 -3.60 21.94
CA ARG A 71 -7.65 -3.61 22.61
C ARG A 71 -7.90 -2.41 23.50
N ARG A 72 -6.86 -1.85 24.13
CA ARG A 72 -6.95 -0.64 24.95
C ARG A 72 -7.29 0.57 24.09
N THR A 73 -6.52 0.81 23.03
CA THR A 73 -6.77 1.89 22.06
C THR A 73 -8.16 1.81 21.44
N ALA A 74 -8.60 0.62 21.03
CA ALA A 74 -9.96 0.45 20.50
C ALA A 74 -11.04 0.83 21.53
N ARG A 75 -10.85 0.47 22.80
CA ARG A 75 -11.75 0.85 23.90
C ARG A 75 -11.76 2.35 24.12
N ASP A 76 -10.59 2.96 24.24
CA ASP A 76 -10.45 4.40 24.45
C ASP A 76 -11.15 5.19 23.33
N VAL A 77 -11.06 4.73 22.07
CA VAL A 77 -11.77 5.36 20.94
C VAL A 77 -13.29 5.21 21.05
N LEU A 78 -13.79 4.02 21.39
CA LEU A 78 -15.23 3.82 21.58
C LEU A 78 -15.77 4.69 22.73
N ASP A 79 -15.00 4.86 23.80
CA ASP A 79 -15.36 5.73 24.92
C ASP A 79 -15.39 7.21 24.49
N ALA A 80 -14.43 7.66 23.68
CA ALA A 80 -14.42 9.02 23.12
C ALA A 80 -15.64 9.29 22.21
N LEU A 81 -15.96 8.36 21.30
CA LEU A 81 -17.14 8.46 20.43
C LEU A 81 -18.45 8.46 21.23
N ARG A 82 -18.52 7.71 22.33
CA ARG A 82 -19.66 7.70 23.25
C ARG A 82 -19.81 9.03 23.96
N HIS A 83 -18.72 9.60 24.47
CA HIS A 83 -18.73 10.89 25.16
C HIS A 83 -19.24 12.02 24.25
N GLU A 84 -18.95 11.95 22.95
CA GLU A 84 -19.45 12.89 21.95
C GLU A 84 -20.89 12.62 21.49
N GLY A 85 -21.58 11.62 22.05
CA GLY A 85 -22.96 11.30 21.71
C GLY A 85 -23.14 10.69 20.32
N LEU A 86 -22.07 10.16 19.70
CA LEU A 86 -22.14 9.54 18.39
C LEU A 86 -22.63 8.08 18.46
N ILE A 87 -22.27 7.39 19.55
CA ILE A 87 -22.56 5.97 19.76
C ILE A 87 -23.08 5.70 21.18
N HIS A 88 -23.81 4.60 21.33
CA HIS A 88 -24.18 4.02 22.62
C HIS A 88 -23.44 2.71 22.84
N THR A 89 -22.98 2.46 24.07
CA THR A 89 -22.31 1.20 24.45
C THR A 89 -23.00 0.56 25.65
N GLU A 90 -23.21 -0.75 25.58
CA GLU A 90 -23.77 -1.59 26.65
C GLU A 90 -22.82 -2.74 26.96
N GLU A 91 -22.78 -3.20 28.21
CA GLU A 91 -21.96 -4.34 28.60
C GLU A 91 -22.31 -5.58 27.77
N ARG A 92 -21.27 -6.24 27.23
CA ARG A 92 -21.36 -7.48 26.43
C ARG A 92 -22.17 -7.38 25.14
N LYS A 93 -22.49 -6.16 24.66
CA LYS A 93 -23.08 -5.92 23.34
C LYS A 93 -22.15 -5.06 22.49
N THR A 94 -22.32 -5.15 21.16
CA THR A 94 -21.64 -4.25 20.22
C THR A 94 -22.17 -2.83 20.38
N ALA A 95 -21.29 -1.84 20.26
CA ALA A 95 -21.69 -0.45 20.24
C ALA A 95 -22.64 -0.16 19.06
N VAL A 96 -23.59 0.75 19.24
CA VAL A 96 -24.61 1.10 18.25
C VAL A 96 -24.55 2.59 17.96
N VAL A 97 -24.66 2.98 16.69
CA VAL A 97 -24.69 4.39 16.30
C VAL A 97 -26.00 5.04 16.75
N ILE A 98 -25.92 6.16 17.47
CA ILE A 98 -27.08 6.94 17.93
C ILE A 98 -27.15 8.33 17.28
N TYR A 99 -26.12 8.71 16.52
CA TYR A 99 -26.13 9.93 15.72
C TYR A 99 -27.20 9.85 14.61
N ARG A 100 -28.05 10.87 14.52
CA ARG A 100 -29.01 11.05 13.41
C ARG A 100 -28.52 12.19 12.53
N GLN A 101 -28.50 11.97 11.22
CA GLN A 101 -28.16 13.04 10.30
C GLN A 101 -29.25 14.12 10.33
N PRO A 102 -28.87 15.40 10.26
CA PRO A 102 -29.82 16.48 10.08
C PRO A 102 -30.60 16.31 8.76
N ASP A 103 -31.91 16.51 8.80
CA ASP A 103 -32.80 16.36 7.63
C ASP A 103 -32.69 17.53 6.63
N SER A 104 -32.17 18.69 7.06
CA SER A 104 -32.04 19.85 6.19
C SER A 104 -30.87 19.67 5.20
N PRO A 105 -31.01 20.00 3.90
CA PRO A 105 -29.92 19.91 2.92
C PRO A 105 -28.70 20.75 3.30
N GLU A 106 -28.92 21.87 3.99
CA GLU A 106 -27.88 22.78 4.48
C GLU A 106 -27.05 22.15 5.60
N GLU A 107 -27.63 21.25 6.40
CA GLU A 107 -26.97 20.52 7.49
C GLU A 107 -26.66 19.06 7.12
N ASN A 108 -27.02 18.61 5.92
CA ASN A 108 -26.79 17.24 5.44
C ASN A 108 -25.28 16.99 5.32
N THR A 109 -24.74 16.32 6.34
CA THR A 109 -23.31 16.09 6.50
C THR A 109 -22.76 15.14 5.44
N ALA A 110 -23.56 14.16 4.98
CA ALA A 110 -23.18 13.26 3.89
C ALA A 110 -23.03 14.01 2.57
N LEU A 111 -24.00 14.87 2.22
CA LEU A 111 -23.97 15.71 1.02
C LEU A 111 -22.74 16.61 1.02
N ARG A 112 -22.48 17.30 2.13
CA ARG A 112 -21.27 18.11 2.29
C ARG A 112 -19.99 17.28 2.16
N PHE A 113 -19.95 16.10 2.80
CA PHE A 113 -18.79 15.21 2.73
C PHE A 113 -18.44 14.83 1.28
N VAL A 114 -19.46 14.48 0.47
CA VAL A 114 -19.28 14.04 -0.92
C VAL A 114 -18.90 15.20 -1.83
N LEU A 115 -19.61 16.33 -1.75
CA LEU A 115 -19.34 17.49 -2.62
C LEU A 115 -17.99 18.14 -2.33
N GLN A 116 -17.60 18.26 -1.06
CA GLN A 116 -16.27 18.74 -0.67
C GLN A 116 -15.13 17.80 -1.10
N ARG A 117 -15.44 16.56 -1.47
CA ARG A 117 -14.46 15.55 -1.92
C ARG A 117 -14.66 15.17 -3.37
N LYS A 118 -15.43 15.92 -4.15
CA LYS A 118 -15.78 15.57 -5.53
C LYS A 118 -14.55 15.17 -6.34
N SER A 119 -13.52 16.02 -6.38
CA SER A 119 -12.32 15.75 -7.18
C SER A 119 -11.55 14.56 -6.64
N SER A 120 -11.40 14.46 -5.31
CA SER A 120 -10.70 13.33 -4.70
C SER A 120 -11.43 12.00 -4.91
N LEU A 121 -12.77 11.99 -4.89
CA LEU A 121 -13.58 10.81 -5.14
C LEU A 121 -13.43 10.35 -6.59
N ILE A 122 -13.51 11.27 -7.54
CA ILE A 122 -13.27 10.98 -8.96
C ILE A 122 -11.87 10.35 -9.14
N GLU A 123 -10.83 10.98 -8.59
CA GLU A 123 -9.46 10.47 -8.66
C GLU A 123 -9.31 9.08 -7.99
N VAL A 124 -10.07 8.81 -6.92
CA VAL A 124 -10.10 7.49 -6.26
C VAL A 124 -10.73 6.45 -7.17
N TYR A 125 -11.86 6.73 -7.82
CA TYR A 125 -12.48 5.80 -8.77
C TYR A 125 -11.57 5.54 -9.99
N GLU A 126 -10.94 6.57 -10.55
CA GLU A 126 -9.92 6.43 -11.60
C GLU A 126 -8.73 5.57 -11.14
N THR A 127 -8.29 5.75 -9.89
CA THR A 127 -7.24 4.91 -9.30
C THR A 127 -7.69 3.47 -9.12
N MET A 128 -8.95 3.25 -8.70
CA MET A 128 -9.52 1.91 -8.55
C MET A 128 -9.65 1.21 -9.90
N GLU A 129 -10.09 1.90 -10.95
CA GLU A 129 -10.17 1.39 -12.32
C GLU A 129 -8.81 0.91 -12.85
N LEU A 130 -7.72 1.55 -12.44
CA LEU A 130 -6.37 1.14 -12.82
C LEU A 130 -5.82 -0.02 -11.99
N LEU A 131 -6.02 0.01 -10.66
CA LEU A 131 -5.37 -0.93 -9.74
C LEU A 131 -6.20 -2.17 -9.45
N ILE A 132 -7.47 -2.00 -9.10
CA ILE A 132 -8.28 -3.09 -8.53
C ILE A 132 -8.50 -4.24 -9.52
N PRO A 133 -8.75 -4.01 -10.82
CA PRO A 133 -8.80 -5.10 -11.79
C PRO A 133 -7.53 -5.95 -11.79
N ALA A 134 -6.34 -5.32 -11.77
CA ALA A 134 -5.09 -6.05 -11.75
C ALA A 134 -4.91 -6.86 -10.46
N LEU A 135 -5.30 -6.32 -9.30
CA LEU A 135 -5.28 -7.04 -8.02
C LEU A 135 -6.23 -8.23 -8.01
N LEU A 136 -7.49 -8.02 -8.41
CA LEU A 136 -8.52 -9.07 -8.41
C LEU A 136 -8.22 -10.16 -9.44
N THR A 137 -7.69 -9.81 -10.61
CA THR A 137 -7.24 -10.79 -11.60
C THR A 137 -6.12 -11.65 -11.06
N PHE A 138 -5.08 -11.05 -10.49
CA PHE A 138 -3.98 -11.79 -9.87
C PHE A 138 -4.49 -12.74 -8.79
N SER A 139 -5.33 -12.25 -7.88
CA SER A 139 -5.93 -13.04 -6.82
C SER A 139 -6.81 -14.18 -7.35
N ALA A 140 -7.66 -13.91 -8.33
CA ALA A 140 -8.56 -14.90 -8.89
C ALA A 140 -7.80 -16.01 -9.64
N VAL A 141 -6.84 -15.66 -10.49
CA VAL A 141 -6.01 -16.63 -11.21
C VAL A 141 -5.20 -17.49 -10.23
N HIS A 142 -4.73 -16.90 -9.12
CA HIS A 142 -4.09 -17.66 -8.06
C HIS A 142 -5.02 -18.73 -7.46
N CYS A 143 -6.28 -18.40 -7.17
CA CYS A 143 -7.28 -19.36 -6.68
C CYS A 143 -7.70 -20.41 -7.73
N CYS A 144 -7.46 -20.17 -9.02
CA CYS A 144 -7.73 -21.13 -10.09
C CYS A 144 -6.57 -22.11 -10.34
N THR A 145 -5.33 -21.72 -10.03
CA THR A 145 -4.11 -22.44 -10.43
C THR A 145 -3.31 -23.02 -9.26
N GLY A 146 -3.53 -22.55 -8.03
CA GLY A 146 -2.78 -22.98 -6.84
C GLY A 146 -3.49 -24.08 -6.05
N GLU A 147 -2.89 -25.27 -5.97
CA GLU A 147 -3.18 -26.15 -4.83
C GLU A 147 -2.58 -25.56 -3.54
N PRO A 148 -3.28 -25.63 -2.39
CA PRO A 148 -4.46 -26.46 -2.12
C PRO A 148 -5.81 -25.71 -2.11
N HIS A 149 -5.87 -24.45 -2.55
CA HIS A 149 -7.05 -23.59 -2.35
C HIS A 149 -7.75 -23.25 -3.67
N SER A 150 -8.86 -23.93 -3.94
CA SER A 150 -9.74 -23.68 -5.08
C SER A 150 -10.65 -22.49 -4.78
N LEU A 151 -11.12 -21.78 -5.81
CA LEU A 151 -12.25 -20.83 -5.71
C LEU A 151 -13.44 -21.38 -4.90
N ARG A 152 -13.66 -22.70 -4.94
CA ARG A 152 -14.74 -23.38 -4.22
C ARG A 152 -14.56 -23.42 -2.69
N ASP A 153 -13.34 -23.25 -2.22
CA ASP A 153 -13.00 -23.28 -0.79
C ASP A 153 -13.19 -21.91 -0.13
N LEU A 154 -13.40 -20.86 -0.93
CA LEU A 154 -13.67 -19.50 -0.45
C LEU A 154 -15.03 -19.42 0.26
N GLU A 155 -15.03 -18.84 1.45
CA GLU A 155 -16.19 -18.72 2.34
C GLU A 155 -17.44 -18.17 1.61
N HIS A 156 -17.27 -17.11 0.82
CA HIS A 156 -18.38 -16.41 0.17
C HIS A 156 -18.59 -16.77 -1.30
N TYR A 157 -17.81 -17.67 -1.91
CA TYR A 157 -17.97 -17.98 -3.34
C TYR A 157 -19.32 -18.60 -3.67
N SER A 158 -19.78 -19.57 -2.86
CA SER A 158 -21.10 -20.20 -3.05
C SER A 158 -22.25 -19.20 -2.90
N LEU A 159 -22.11 -18.21 -2.03
CA LEU A 159 -23.07 -17.11 -1.85
C LEU A 159 -23.09 -16.20 -3.07
N PHE A 160 -21.91 -15.85 -3.60
CA PHE A 160 -21.77 -15.03 -4.80
C PHE A 160 -22.33 -15.73 -6.05
N GLN A 161 -22.10 -17.05 -6.21
CA GLN A 161 -22.72 -17.84 -7.28
C GLN A 161 -24.25 -17.81 -7.22
N LYS A 162 -24.83 -17.90 -6.02
CA LYS A 162 -26.29 -17.78 -5.84
C LYS A 162 -26.78 -16.37 -6.17
N TYR A 163 -26.02 -15.34 -5.81
CA TYR A 163 -26.31 -13.96 -6.16
C TYR A 163 -26.34 -13.76 -7.69
N ALA A 164 -25.30 -14.21 -8.39
CA ALA A 164 -25.15 -14.10 -9.85
C ALA A 164 -26.25 -14.81 -10.66
N LYS A 165 -26.85 -15.89 -10.12
CA LYS A 165 -27.91 -16.65 -10.79
C LYS A 165 -29.31 -16.03 -10.66
N LYS A 166 -29.50 -14.99 -9.84
CA LYS A 166 -30.84 -14.41 -9.63
C LYS A 166 -31.31 -13.68 -10.89
N LYS A 167 -32.60 -13.81 -11.25
CA LYS A 167 -33.16 -13.01 -12.36
C LYS A 167 -33.37 -11.54 -11.99
N LYS A 168 -33.55 -11.27 -10.69
CA LYS A 168 -33.68 -9.94 -10.08
C LYS A 168 -32.94 -9.98 -8.74
N PRO A 169 -31.65 -9.62 -8.69
CA PRO A 169 -30.94 -9.50 -7.43
C PRO A 169 -31.54 -8.34 -6.60
N ASN A 170 -31.35 -8.37 -5.29
CA ASN A 170 -31.46 -7.16 -4.48
C ASN A 170 -30.23 -6.29 -4.77
N ASP A 171 -30.31 -4.97 -4.62
CA ASP A 171 -29.21 -4.01 -4.84
C ASP A 171 -28.07 -4.10 -3.78
N ASP A 172 -27.85 -5.29 -3.22
CA ASP A 172 -26.87 -5.59 -2.20
C ASP A 172 -25.49 -5.89 -2.82
N LEU A 173 -24.72 -4.81 -3.00
CA LEU A 173 -23.31 -4.87 -3.39
C LEU A 173 -22.40 -5.47 -2.29
N GLY A 174 -22.94 -5.74 -1.09
CA GLY A 174 -22.21 -6.39 -0.02
C GLY A 174 -21.75 -7.80 -0.38
N ILE A 175 -22.56 -8.56 -1.13
CA ILE A 175 -22.21 -9.94 -1.52
C ILE A 175 -21.00 -9.98 -2.48
N PRO A 176 -20.99 -9.23 -3.61
CA PRO A 176 -19.79 -9.10 -4.44
C PRO A 176 -18.57 -8.61 -3.65
N SER A 177 -18.76 -7.61 -2.77
CA SER A 177 -17.68 -7.06 -1.95
C SER A 177 -17.01 -8.10 -1.05
N VAL A 178 -17.78 -8.86 -0.25
CA VAL A 178 -17.20 -9.89 0.64
C VAL A 178 -16.48 -10.99 -0.13
N PHE A 179 -16.97 -11.34 -1.32
CA PHE A 179 -16.28 -12.28 -2.20
C PHE A 179 -14.95 -11.71 -2.75
N PHE A 180 -14.91 -10.44 -3.16
CA PHE A 180 -13.67 -9.79 -3.59
C PHE A 180 -12.65 -9.70 -2.45
N HIS A 181 -13.09 -9.48 -1.22
CA HIS A 181 -12.24 -9.57 -0.04
C HIS A 181 -11.66 -10.98 0.16
N ASP A 182 -12.44 -12.04 -0.06
CA ASP A 182 -11.93 -13.41 0.03
C ASP A 182 -10.81 -13.67 -0.99
N LEU A 183 -11.00 -13.27 -2.26
CA LEU A 183 -9.98 -13.37 -3.30
C LEU A 183 -8.66 -12.70 -2.88
N LEU A 184 -8.74 -11.46 -2.38
CA LEU A 184 -7.54 -10.71 -1.99
C LEU A 184 -6.82 -11.32 -0.79
N LYS A 185 -7.56 -11.90 0.18
CA LYS A 185 -6.98 -12.55 1.37
C LYS A 185 -6.24 -13.84 1.04
N GLU A 186 -6.68 -14.61 0.05
CA GLU A 186 -6.03 -15.87 -0.33
C GLU A 186 -4.58 -15.67 -0.80
N THR A 187 -4.23 -14.49 -1.30
CA THR A 187 -2.86 -14.17 -1.73
C THR A 187 -1.83 -14.16 -0.59
N GLY A 188 -2.27 -14.27 0.67
CA GLY A 188 -1.43 -14.14 1.86
C GLY A 188 -0.83 -12.75 2.07
N SER A 189 -1.14 -11.79 1.19
CA SER A 189 -0.65 -10.42 1.27
C SER A 189 -1.26 -9.67 2.43
N LEU A 190 -0.42 -8.95 3.17
CA LEU A 190 -0.87 -8.06 4.24
C LEU A 190 -1.40 -6.71 3.73
N LEU A 191 -1.27 -6.43 2.43
CA LEU A 191 -1.58 -5.11 1.85
C LEU A 191 -2.75 -5.10 0.86
N LEU A 192 -2.93 -6.16 0.06
CA LEU A 192 -3.92 -6.12 -1.03
C LEU A 192 -5.36 -5.92 -0.50
N ASN A 193 -5.76 -6.75 0.46
CA ASN A 193 -7.08 -6.64 1.10
C ASN A 193 -7.22 -5.35 1.93
N ASP A 194 -6.13 -4.89 2.55
CA ASP A 194 -6.12 -3.66 3.35
C ASP A 194 -6.36 -2.41 2.48
N LEU A 195 -5.63 -2.29 1.37
CA LEU A 195 -5.81 -1.22 0.40
C LEU A 195 -7.24 -1.22 -0.16
N TYR A 196 -7.73 -2.40 -0.57
CA TYR A 196 -9.08 -2.53 -1.11
C TYR A 196 -10.14 -2.09 -0.08
N ALA A 197 -10.02 -2.53 1.18
CA ALA A 197 -10.90 -2.10 2.26
C ALA A 197 -10.86 -0.58 2.49
N SER A 198 -9.66 0.01 2.45
CA SER A 198 -9.48 1.47 2.62
C SER A 198 -10.19 2.26 1.52
N LEU A 199 -10.04 1.83 0.26
CA LEU A 199 -10.70 2.45 -0.90
C LEU A 199 -12.21 2.26 -0.85
N GLU A 200 -12.70 1.06 -0.48
CA GLU A 200 -14.12 0.78 -0.34
C GLU A 200 -14.77 1.67 0.74
N VAL A 201 -14.11 1.85 1.89
CA VAL A 201 -14.59 2.74 2.96
C VAL A 201 -14.70 4.18 2.47
N TYR A 202 -13.71 4.68 1.72
CA TYR A 202 -13.70 6.05 1.21
C TYR A 202 -14.80 6.29 0.15
N THR A 203 -15.11 5.28 -0.66
CA THR A 203 -16.11 5.36 -1.75
C THR A 203 -17.53 5.02 -1.32
N ARG A 204 -17.73 4.54 -0.09
CA ARG A 204 -19.04 4.09 0.41
C ARG A 204 -20.07 5.21 0.61
N VAL A 205 -19.66 6.40 1.08
CA VAL A 205 -20.59 7.52 1.32
C VAL A 205 -21.29 7.99 0.03
N PRO A 206 -20.55 8.25 -1.08
CA PRO A 206 -21.18 8.55 -2.37
C PRO A 206 -22.22 7.51 -2.79
N LEU A 207 -21.93 6.22 -2.62
CA LEU A 207 -22.84 5.14 -3.02
C LEU A 207 -24.13 5.11 -2.20
N ILE A 208 -24.05 5.42 -0.90
CA ILE A 208 -25.24 5.53 -0.03
C ILE A 208 -26.09 6.72 -0.46
N LEU A 209 -25.49 7.90 -0.61
CA LEU A 209 -26.20 9.10 -1.05
C LEU A 209 -26.82 8.95 -2.43
N MET A 210 -26.13 8.26 -3.34
CA MET A 210 -26.65 7.97 -4.68
C MET A 210 -27.93 7.14 -4.61
N LYS A 211 -27.98 6.12 -3.75
CA LYS A 211 -29.18 5.29 -3.52
C LYS A 211 -30.31 6.07 -2.84
N GLU A 212 -30.00 6.93 -1.87
CA GLU A 212 -31.01 7.70 -1.13
C GLU A 212 -31.64 8.80 -2.00
N GLN A 213 -30.83 9.55 -2.76
CA GLN A 213 -31.34 10.65 -3.59
C GLN A 213 -31.96 10.19 -4.90
N PHE A 214 -31.57 9.00 -5.37
CA PHE A 214 -32.18 8.37 -6.53
C PHE A 214 -32.67 6.98 -6.11
N PRO A 215 -33.86 6.84 -5.49
CA PRO A 215 -34.41 5.53 -5.12
C PRO A 215 -34.64 4.60 -6.33
N ALA A 216 -34.66 5.16 -7.55
CA ALA A 216 -34.68 4.44 -8.81
C ALA A 216 -33.30 3.98 -9.30
N TYR A 217 -32.21 4.41 -8.66
CA TYR A 217 -30.85 3.92 -8.85
C TYR A 217 -30.77 2.48 -8.33
N LYS A 218 -31.15 1.57 -9.21
CA LYS A 218 -30.83 0.15 -9.11
C LYS A 218 -29.41 -0.04 -9.62
N ILE A 219 -28.74 -1.10 -9.18
CA ILE A 219 -27.57 -1.61 -9.89
C ILE A 219 -27.92 -1.60 -11.38
N SER A 220 -27.12 -0.93 -12.20
CA SER A 220 -27.47 -0.78 -13.62
C SER A 220 -27.67 -2.18 -14.19
N SER A 221 -28.61 -2.34 -15.12
CA SER A 221 -28.78 -3.64 -15.78
C SER A 221 -27.47 -4.15 -16.40
N ASN A 222 -26.54 -3.25 -16.69
CA ASN A 222 -25.19 -3.55 -17.16
C ASN A 222 -24.27 -4.03 -16.02
N ASP A 223 -24.19 -3.32 -14.88
CA ASP A 223 -23.40 -3.75 -13.72
C ASP A 223 -23.78 -5.15 -13.25
N TYR A 224 -25.09 -5.43 -13.21
CA TYR A 224 -25.54 -6.76 -12.83
C TYR A 224 -25.15 -7.83 -13.85
N LYS A 225 -25.26 -7.53 -15.15
CA LYS A 225 -24.82 -8.46 -16.20
C LYS A 225 -23.35 -8.80 -16.03
N ILE A 226 -22.49 -7.80 -15.83
CA ILE A 226 -21.06 -7.97 -15.59
C ILE A 226 -20.83 -8.84 -14.33
N LEU A 227 -21.45 -8.49 -13.21
CA LEU A 227 -21.33 -9.27 -11.97
C LEU A 227 -21.82 -10.70 -12.12
N SER A 228 -22.88 -10.92 -12.89
CA SER A 228 -23.47 -12.24 -13.12
C SER A 228 -22.59 -13.15 -14.00
N SER A 229 -21.74 -12.58 -14.86
CA SER A 229 -20.81 -13.36 -15.69
C SER A 229 -19.53 -13.74 -14.96
N ILE A 230 -19.15 -13.04 -13.88
CA ILE A 230 -17.89 -13.29 -13.15
C ILE A 230 -17.71 -14.78 -12.79
N PRO A 231 -18.65 -15.49 -12.13
CA PRO A 231 -18.41 -16.87 -11.74
C PRO A 231 -18.06 -17.81 -12.92
N LEU A 232 -18.72 -17.64 -14.06
CA LEU A 232 -18.45 -18.44 -15.27
C LEU A 232 -17.06 -18.13 -15.85
N ILE A 233 -16.69 -16.84 -15.86
CA ILE A 233 -15.39 -16.39 -16.35
C ILE A 233 -14.26 -16.90 -15.44
N LEU A 234 -14.47 -16.86 -14.12
CA LEU A 234 -13.54 -17.40 -13.15
C LEU A 234 -13.32 -18.91 -13.33
N GLU A 235 -14.38 -19.66 -13.62
CA GLU A 235 -14.29 -21.11 -13.91
C GLU A 235 -13.50 -21.42 -15.20
N SER A 236 -13.43 -20.49 -16.15
CA SER A 236 -12.61 -20.66 -17.37
C SER A 236 -11.10 -20.62 -17.08
N GLY A 237 -10.69 -19.96 -15.99
CA GLY A 237 -9.28 -19.78 -15.60
C GLY A 237 -8.43 -18.94 -16.54
N ARG A 238 -8.99 -18.40 -17.65
CA ARG A 238 -8.25 -17.59 -18.61
C ARG A 238 -8.01 -16.19 -18.06
N GLN A 239 -6.76 -15.86 -17.79
CA GLN A 239 -6.37 -14.61 -17.13
C GLN A 239 -6.88 -13.35 -17.86
N GLU A 240 -6.80 -13.29 -19.20
CA GLU A 240 -7.29 -12.13 -19.96
C GLU A 240 -8.82 -11.94 -19.86
N ASP A 241 -9.61 -13.02 -19.81
CA ASP A 241 -11.05 -12.92 -19.63
C ASP A 241 -11.39 -12.37 -18.23
N VAL A 242 -10.66 -12.87 -17.21
CA VAL A 242 -10.78 -12.40 -15.83
C VAL A 242 -10.38 -10.93 -15.72
N ALA A 243 -9.28 -10.53 -16.36
CA ALA A 243 -8.85 -9.13 -16.45
C ALA A 243 -9.87 -8.25 -17.16
N SER A 244 -10.46 -8.73 -18.24
CA SER A 244 -11.46 -7.99 -19.02
C SER A 244 -12.71 -7.70 -18.19
N VAL A 245 -13.28 -8.71 -17.51
CA VAL A 245 -14.53 -8.53 -16.74
C VAL A 245 -14.36 -7.57 -15.56
N PHE A 246 -13.22 -7.62 -14.86
CA PHE A 246 -12.96 -6.67 -13.78
C PHE A 246 -12.68 -5.26 -14.31
N ARG A 247 -11.95 -5.10 -15.42
CA ARG A 247 -11.77 -3.79 -16.06
C ARG A 247 -13.11 -3.18 -16.47
N GLU A 248 -13.98 -3.97 -17.08
CA GLU A 248 -15.32 -3.51 -17.48
C GLU A 248 -16.14 -3.04 -16.25
N LEU A 249 -16.14 -3.82 -15.17
CA LEU A 249 -16.85 -3.48 -13.94
C LEU A 249 -16.41 -2.13 -13.36
N TYR A 250 -15.11 -1.94 -13.18
CA TYR A 250 -14.59 -0.72 -12.56
C TYR A 250 -14.64 0.49 -13.50
N SER A 251 -14.46 0.30 -14.81
CA SER A 251 -14.61 1.40 -15.78
C SER A 251 -16.03 1.93 -15.82
N HIS A 252 -17.02 1.04 -15.84
CA HIS A 252 -18.42 1.43 -15.79
C HIS A 252 -18.76 2.15 -14.47
N ALA A 253 -18.26 1.68 -13.33
CA ALA A 253 -18.45 2.33 -12.03
C ALA A 253 -17.85 3.76 -12.00
N THR A 254 -16.64 3.96 -12.54
CA THR A 254 -15.99 5.29 -12.62
C THR A 254 -16.82 6.28 -13.42
N VAL A 255 -17.32 5.86 -14.59
CA VAL A 255 -18.15 6.72 -15.46
C VAL A 255 -19.44 7.12 -14.75
N LEU A 256 -20.15 6.16 -14.15
CA LEU A 256 -21.40 6.43 -13.43
C LEU A 256 -21.21 7.41 -12.28
N VAL A 257 -20.18 7.20 -11.45
CA VAL A 257 -19.94 8.06 -10.30
C VAL A 257 -19.55 9.47 -10.73
N ARG A 258 -18.75 9.62 -11.79
CA ARG A 258 -18.44 10.95 -12.34
C ARG A 258 -19.69 11.71 -12.74
N LEU A 259 -20.56 11.08 -13.55
CA LEU A 259 -21.83 11.69 -13.98
C LEU A 259 -22.72 12.08 -12.79
N TYR A 260 -22.78 11.21 -11.78
CA TYR A 260 -23.52 11.49 -10.54
C TYR A 260 -22.94 12.69 -9.78
N LEU A 261 -21.62 12.73 -9.57
CA LEU A 261 -20.97 13.80 -8.83
C LEU A 261 -21.04 15.15 -9.58
N ASP A 262 -20.99 15.13 -10.92
CA ASP A 262 -21.20 16.33 -11.75
C ASP A 262 -22.63 16.86 -11.64
N SER A 263 -23.62 15.95 -11.69
CA SER A 263 -25.04 16.29 -11.48
C SER A 263 -25.28 16.86 -10.08
N LEU A 264 -24.74 16.21 -9.05
CA LEU A 264 -24.90 16.64 -7.66
C LEU A 264 -24.27 18.02 -7.41
N SER A 265 -23.07 18.23 -7.94
CA SER A 265 -22.35 19.51 -7.85
C SER A 265 -23.08 20.64 -8.59
N SER A 266 -23.73 20.34 -9.71
CA SER A 266 -24.56 21.31 -10.43
C SER A 266 -25.83 21.68 -9.67
N ARG A 267 -26.40 20.74 -8.90
CA ARG A 267 -27.61 20.96 -8.09
C ARG A 267 -27.33 21.73 -6.79
N PHE A 268 -26.10 21.67 -6.29
CA PHE A 268 -25.68 22.28 -5.02
C PHE A 268 -24.38 23.09 -5.17
N PRO A 269 -24.41 24.22 -5.91
CA PRO A 269 -23.21 25.00 -6.19
C PRO A 269 -22.59 25.66 -4.95
N ASP A 270 -23.36 25.84 -3.87
CA ASP A 270 -22.91 26.50 -2.64
C ASP A 270 -21.97 25.65 -1.77
N ILE A 271 -21.77 24.37 -2.12
CA ILE A 271 -20.85 23.46 -1.43
C ILE A 271 -19.67 23.16 -2.38
N PRO A 272 -18.59 23.96 -2.32
CA PRO A 272 -17.45 23.78 -3.21
C PRO A 272 -16.61 22.55 -2.84
N ASP A 273 -15.92 22.01 -3.84
CA ASP A 273 -14.86 21.00 -3.66
C ASP A 273 -13.73 21.56 -2.79
N ASP A 274 -13.23 20.78 -1.83
CA ASP A 274 -12.12 21.16 -0.96
C ASP A 274 -10.82 20.52 -1.48
N PRO A 275 -9.87 21.32 -1.99
CA PRO A 275 -8.60 20.80 -2.51
C PRO A 275 -7.77 20.03 -1.48
N LYS A 276 -8.01 20.25 -0.17
CA LYS A 276 -7.31 19.57 0.93
C LYS A 276 -7.91 18.20 1.27
N ALA A 277 -9.13 17.91 0.81
CA ALA A 277 -9.83 16.68 1.14
C ALA A 277 -9.37 15.51 0.25
N VAL A 278 -8.07 15.21 0.29
CA VAL A 278 -7.42 14.20 -0.54
C VAL A 278 -7.43 12.83 0.15
N TYR A 279 -7.65 11.77 -0.62
CA TYR A 279 -7.46 10.40 -0.15
C TYR A 279 -5.98 10.14 0.19
N THR A 280 -5.75 9.55 1.36
CA THR A 280 -4.44 9.03 1.76
C THR A 280 -4.61 7.62 2.25
N TRP A 281 -3.80 6.69 1.73
CA TRP A 281 -3.62 5.38 2.34
C TRP A 281 -2.45 5.44 3.32
N GLN A 282 -2.48 4.63 4.37
CA GLN A 282 -1.43 4.66 5.40
C GLN A 282 -1.01 3.23 5.77
N ALA A 283 -0.22 2.61 4.91
CA ALA A 283 0.16 1.21 5.03
C ALA A 283 1.07 0.93 6.25
N GLN A 284 1.76 1.97 6.75
CA GLN A 284 2.73 1.86 7.86
C GLN A 284 2.15 2.10 9.26
N MET A 285 0.85 2.41 9.40
CA MET A 285 0.33 2.97 10.65
C MET A 285 0.48 2.05 11.85
N GLY A 286 0.98 2.62 12.95
CA GLY A 286 1.38 1.91 14.17
C GLY A 286 2.83 1.42 14.19
N ARG A 287 3.58 1.55 13.08
CA ARG A 287 4.96 1.07 12.92
C ARG A 287 5.97 2.19 12.64
N ASP A 288 5.48 3.43 12.51
CA ASP A 288 6.34 4.59 12.35
C ASP A 288 6.86 5.10 13.72
N HIS A 289 7.70 4.29 14.34
CA HIS A 289 8.38 4.70 15.57
C HIS A 289 9.65 5.47 15.21
N PHE A 290 9.89 6.62 15.85
CA PHE A 290 11.11 7.42 15.62
C PHE A 290 12.42 6.61 15.73
N TYR A 291 12.45 5.56 16.55
CA TYR A 291 13.64 4.70 16.65
C TYR A 291 13.83 3.82 15.40
N MET A 292 12.74 3.39 14.77
CA MET A 292 12.80 2.65 13.51
C MET A 292 13.18 3.56 12.37
N GLN A 293 12.64 4.80 12.29
CA GLN A 293 13.10 5.79 11.32
C GLN A 293 14.61 6.06 11.47
N LEU A 294 15.09 6.20 12.71
CA LEU A 294 16.52 6.37 12.98
C LEU A 294 17.33 5.14 12.61
N ALA A 295 16.86 3.93 12.93
CA ALA A 295 17.53 2.68 12.53
C ALA A 295 17.61 2.57 11.00
N ARG A 296 16.53 2.88 10.27
CA ARG A 296 16.51 2.96 8.81
C ARG A 296 17.54 3.96 8.30
N ALA A 297 17.49 5.20 8.78
CA ALA A 297 18.43 6.23 8.35
C ALA A 297 19.89 5.84 8.62
N LEU A 298 20.16 5.09 9.69
CA LEU A 298 21.49 4.56 10.00
C LEU A 298 21.87 3.40 9.09
N ILE A 299 20.96 2.50 8.76
CA ILE A 299 21.21 1.38 7.83
C ILE A 299 21.34 1.89 6.39
N ASP A 300 20.53 2.85 5.99
CA ASP A 300 20.68 3.64 4.76
C ASP A 300 22.00 4.39 4.74
N LYS A 301 22.54 4.77 5.92
CA LYS A 301 23.89 5.30 6.15
C LYS A 301 24.96 4.23 6.44
N ILE A 302 24.66 2.94 6.37
CA ILE A 302 25.65 1.84 6.32
C ILE A 302 25.73 1.25 4.90
N GLY A 303 24.59 0.89 4.29
CA GLY A 303 24.52 0.19 3.01
C GLY A 303 25.09 0.95 1.82
N THR A 304 24.88 2.24 1.76
CA THR A 304 25.41 3.09 0.71
C THR A 304 26.98 3.31 0.76
N GLY A 305 27.81 3.09 1.84
CA GLY A 305 29.25 3.54 2.06
C GLY A 305 29.77 4.72 3.02
N ALA A 306 29.00 5.75 3.46
CA ALA A 306 29.23 6.90 4.34
C ALA A 306 29.49 6.56 5.81
N CYS A 307 28.89 5.48 6.33
CA CYS A 307 29.35 4.84 7.54
C CYS A 307 29.89 3.44 7.16
N PRO A 308 31.20 3.32 6.89
CA PRO A 308 31.79 2.07 6.43
C PRO A 308 31.75 0.99 7.53
N PRO A 309 31.63 -0.30 7.16
CA PRO A 309 31.83 -1.40 8.10
C PRO A 309 33.16 -1.28 8.86
N GLY A 310 33.14 -1.62 10.15
CA GLY A 310 34.30 -1.50 11.05
C GLY A 310 34.50 -0.12 11.65
N THR A 311 33.81 0.93 11.17
CA THR A 311 33.83 2.26 11.81
C THR A 311 32.85 2.35 12.97
N ARG A 312 33.02 3.35 13.84
CA ARG A 312 32.13 3.59 15.00
C ARG A 312 31.08 4.64 14.68
N LEU A 313 29.86 4.38 15.12
CA LEU A 313 28.80 5.39 15.12
C LEU A 313 29.10 6.50 16.14
N PRO A 314 28.59 7.73 15.93
CA PRO A 314 28.65 8.79 16.93
C PRO A 314 28.03 8.34 18.26
N SER A 315 28.42 9.00 19.36
CA SER A 315 27.88 8.68 20.69
C SER A 315 26.36 8.86 20.75
N GLU A 316 25.69 8.16 21.68
CA GLU A 316 24.23 8.26 21.86
C GLU A 316 23.76 9.71 22.04
N ALA A 317 24.53 10.51 22.79
CA ALA A 317 24.25 11.92 23.03
C ALA A 317 24.41 12.76 21.74
N ALA A 318 25.44 12.47 20.93
CA ALA A 318 25.64 13.14 19.64
C ALA A 318 24.52 12.80 18.66
N LEU A 319 24.12 11.52 18.56
CA LEU A 319 22.99 11.07 17.73
C LEU A 319 21.66 11.69 18.18
N SER A 320 21.40 11.75 19.48
CA SER A 320 20.20 12.40 20.03
C SER A 320 20.11 13.86 19.62
N LYS A 321 21.23 14.60 19.74
CA LYS A 321 21.31 16.02 19.36
C LYS A 321 21.20 16.23 17.86
N SER A 322 21.89 15.44 17.04
CA SER A 322 21.89 15.60 15.58
C SER A 322 20.56 15.19 14.94
N CYS A 323 19.90 14.17 15.47
CA CYS A 323 18.66 13.63 14.92
C CYS A 323 17.41 14.19 15.61
N ARG A 324 17.57 15.07 16.60
CA ARG A 324 16.47 15.66 17.40
C ARG A 324 15.50 14.62 17.99
N VAL A 325 16.03 13.50 18.47
CA VAL A 325 15.27 12.43 19.12
C VAL A 325 15.69 12.26 20.57
N SER A 326 14.80 11.68 21.38
CA SER A 326 15.12 11.33 22.76
C SER A 326 16.22 10.27 22.83
N LEU A 327 16.97 10.26 23.93
CA LEU A 327 18.06 9.31 24.13
C LEU A 327 17.57 7.85 24.23
N SER A 328 16.36 7.63 24.74
CA SER A 328 15.71 6.32 24.73
C SER A 328 15.36 5.84 23.31
N THR A 329 14.97 6.77 22.42
CA THR A 329 14.76 6.49 20.99
C THR A 329 16.06 6.07 20.31
N VAL A 330 17.19 6.76 20.59
CA VAL A 330 18.51 6.40 20.05
C VAL A 330 18.93 5.01 20.50
N ARG A 331 18.85 4.72 21.81
CA ARG A 331 19.19 3.40 22.36
C ARG A 331 18.38 2.30 21.73
N LYS A 332 17.08 2.53 21.54
CA LYS A 332 16.19 1.54 20.90
C LYS A 332 16.55 1.33 19.43
N ALA A 333 16.93 2.39 18.70
CA ALA A 333 17.40 2.28 17.32
C ALA A 333 18.71 1.49 17.21
N LEU A 334 19.68 1.76 18.10
CA LEU A 334 20.95 1.03 18.17
C LEU A 334 20.74 -0.44 18.56
N SER A 335 19.80 -0.73 19.47
CA SER A 335 19.40 -2.10 19.79
C SER A 335 18.88 -2.83 18.55
N THR A 336 17.98 -2.19 17.79
CA THR A 336 17.46 -2.74 16.53
C THR A 336 18.57 -2.98 15.50
N LEU A 337 19.53 -2.06 15.35
CA LEU A 337 20.71 -2.23 14.50
C LEU A 337 21.56 -3.45 14.92
N ASN A 338 21.74 -3.66 16.22
CA ASN A 338 22.46 -4.83 16.74
C ASN A 338 21.70 -6.13 16.45
N ASP A 339 20.39 -6.15 16.71
CA ASP A 339 19.54 -7.32 16.46
C ASP A 339 19.60 -7.72 14.98
N LEU A 340 19.55 -6.73 14.08
CA LEU A 340 19.61 -6.92 12.64
C LEU A 340 21.02 -7.23 12.09
N GLY A 341 22.07 -7.21 12.92
CA GLY A 341 23.44 -7.51 12.51
C GLY A 341 24.18 -6.37 11.79
N PHE A 342 23.61 -5.17 11.76
CA PHE A 342 24.22 -3.99 11.13
C PHE A 342 25.15 -3.23 12.07
N ALA A 343 25.09 -3.53 13.36
CA ALA A 343 25.99 -2.95 14.33
C ALA A 343 26.30 -3.92 15.48
N ARG A 344 27.34 -3.59 16.25
CA ARG A 344 27.66 -4.25 17.51
C ARG A 344 28.04 -3.21 18.53
N THR A 345 27.26 -3.14 19.61
CA THR A 345 27.54 -2.22 20.71
C THR A 345 28.51 -2.84 21.71
N GLU A 346 29.63 -2.17 21.95
CA GLU A 346 30.65 -2.58 22.92
C GLU A 346 30.58 -1.65 24.14
N ASN A 347 30.24 -2.19 25.31
CA ASN A 347 30.07 -1.43 26.54
C ASN A 347 31.31 -0.56 26.83
N GLY A 348 31.09 0.75 27.04
CA GLY A 348 32.14 1.74 27.29
C GLY A 348 33.01 2.12 26.08
N LYS A 349 32.85 1.46 24.93
CA LYS A 349 33.63 1.71 23.70
C LYS A 349 32.78 2.25 22.55
N GLY A 350 31.46 2.18 22.65
CA GLY A 350 30.51 2.67 21.64
C GLY A 350 30.08 1.58 20.65
N THR A 351 29.39 1.99 19.58
CA THR A 351 28.77 1.07 18.62
C THR A 351 29.59 1.00 17.33
N VAL A 352 30.02 -0.21 16.95
CA VAL A 352 30.77 -0.50 15.71
C VAL A 352 29.81 -0.96 14.62
N ILE A 353 30.03 -0.56 13.38
CA ILE A 353 29.21 -0.96 12.23
C ILE A 353 29.66 -2.33 11.70
N CYS A 354 28.68 -3.19 11.40
CA CYS A 354 28.88 -4.53 10.88
C CYS A 354 28.16 -4.71 9.54
N LEU A 355 28.56 -5.74 8.79
CA LEU A 355 27.76 -6.27 7.69
C LEU A 355 26.97 -7.45 8.22
N GLN A 356 25.69 -7.52 7.86
CA GLN A 356 24.84 -8.63 8.23
C GLN A 356 25.30 -9.90 7.49
N ASP A 357 25.46 -10.99 8.22
CA ASP A 357 25.67 -12.33 7.67
C ASP A 357 24.34 -13.11 7.58
N ASN A 358 24.34 -14.21 6.81
CA ASN A 358 23.14 -15.02 6.59
C ASN A 358 22.60 -15.65 7.89
N GLU A 359 23.44 -16.02 8.85
CA GLU A 359 22.99 -16.62 10.11
C GLU A 359 22.25 -15.59 10.97
N THR A 360 22.79 -14.38 11.08
CA THR A 360 22.17 -13.27 11.81
C THR A 360 20.82 -12.89 11.17
N ALA A 361 20.75 -12.86 9.83
CA ALA A 361 19.49 -12.65 9.11
C ALA A 361 18.45 -13.74 9.45
N PHE A 362 18.86 -15.02 9.47
CA PHE A 362 17.96 -16.12 9.82
C PHE A 362 17.51 -16.11 11.29
N GLN A 363 18.35 -15.65 12.22
CA GLN A 363 17.92 -15.48 13.61
C GLN A 363 16.90 -14.35 13.77
N CYS A 364 17.03 -13.27 12.98
CA CYS A 364 16.06 -12.17 12.98
C CYS A 364 14.65 -12.66 12.61
N ILE A 365 14.55 -13.55 11.62
CA ILE A 365 13.27 -14.12 11.15
C ILE A 365 12.51 -14.85 12.28
N LYS A 366 13.21 -15.40 13.27
CA LYS A 366 12.58 -16.07 14.43
C LYS A 366 11.90 -15.08 15.39
N ASN A 367 12.26 -13.80 15.35
CA ASN A 367 11.60 -12.77 16.15
C ASN A 367 10.23 -12.43 15.54
N PRO A 368 9.12 -12.51 16.30
CA PRO A 368 7.78 -12.22 15.78
C PRO A 368 7.60 -10.83 15.15
N SER A 369 8.31 -9.81 15.65
CA SER A 369 8.23 -8.46 15.10
C SER A 369 8.85 -8.41 13.70
N TYR A 370 10.11 -8.85 13.58
CA TYR A 370 10.83 -8.86 12.30
C TYR A 370 10.16 -9.80 11.29
N ARG A 371 9.61 -10.93 11.74
CA ARG A 371 8.81 -11.84 10.89
C ARG A 371 7.67 -11.13 10.17
N ARG A 372 6.87 -10.35 10.92
CA ARG A 372 5.74 -9.60 10.35
C ARG A 372 6.24 -8.50 9.42
N ASP A 373 7.35 -7.86 9.74
CA ASP A 373 7.95 -6.82 8.89
C ASP A 373 8.50 -7.41 7.57
N THR A 374 9.09 -8.61 7.61
CA THR A 374 9.46 -9.36 6.40
C THR A 374 8.24 -9.67 5.53
N LEU A 375 7.16 -10.20 6.12
CA LEU A 375 5.95 -10.51 5.36
C LEU A 375 5.31 -9.25 4.77
N LEU A 376 5.38 -8.12 5.49
CA LEU A 376 4.93 -6.82 4.98
C LEU A 376 5.79 -6.33 3.82
N TYR A 377 7.11 -6.46 3.90
CA TYR A 377 8.01 -6.15 2.80
C TYR A 377 7.70 -7.01 1.56
N LEU A 378 7.53 -8.31 1.72
CA LEU A 378 7.16 -9.21 0.63
C LEU A 378 5.79 -8.83 0.04
N SER A 379 4.83 -8.45 0.89
CA SER A 379 3.52 -7.94 0.46
C SER A 379 3.65 -6.63 -0.33
N ALA A 380 4.56 -5.74 0.06
CA ALA A 380 4.84 -4.49 -0.65
C ALA A 380 5.50 -4.73 -2.00
N ALA A 381 6.44 -5.68 -2.08
CA ALA A 381 7.08 -6.07 -3.34
C ALA A 381 6.09 -6.71 -4.30
N GLN A 382 5.19 -7.56 -3.79
CA GLN A 382 4.09 -8.12 -4.56
C GLN A 382 3.13 -7.04 -5.08
N PHE A 383 2.69 -6.13 -4.21
CA PHE A 383 1.82 -5.03 -4.63
C PHE A 383 2.50 -4.14 -5.66
N MET A 384 3.78 -3.77 -5.46
CA MET A 384 4.53 -2.93 -6.40
C MET A 384 4.70 -3.61 -7.76
N ALA A 385 4.98 -4.91 -7.79
CA ALA A 385 5.08 -5.68 -9.04
C ALA A 385 3.79 -5.64 -9.86
N ILE A 386 2.61 -5.57 -9.21
CA ILE A 386 1.32 -5.41 -9.89
C ILE A 386 1.06 -3.94 -10.25
N ALA A 387 1.28 -3.02 -9.32
CA ALA A 387 0.87 -1.62 -9.42
C ALA A 387 1.79 -0.75 -10.29
N VAL A 388 3.08 -1.11 -10.43
CA VAL A 388 4.03 -0.30 -11.22
C VAL A 388 3.67 -0.28 -12.71
N ARG A 389 3.10 -1.38 -13.25
CA ARG A 389 2.73 -1.47 -14.68
C ARG A 389 1.65 -0.45 -15.06
N PRO A 390 0.45 -0.44 -14.44
CA PRO A 390 -0.55 0.58 -14.74
C PRO A 390 -0.09 2.00 -14.41
N ALA A 391 0.72 2.19 -13.35
CA ALA A 391 1.29 3.49 -13.02
C ALA A 391 2.27 4.01 -14.10
N ALA A 392 3.18 3.16 -14.57
CA ALA A 392 4.13 3.47 -15.63
C ALA A 392 3.39 3.81 -16.93
N ARG A 393 2.34 3.04 -17.28
CA ARG A 393 1.49 3.31 -18.46
C ARG A 393 0.76 4.65 -18.35
N LEU A 394 0.26 5.00 -17.16
CA LEU A 394 -0.39 6.29 -16.91
C LEU A 394 0.59 7.47 -17.03
N ALA A 395 1.82 7.32 -16.53
CA ALA A 395 2.85 8.35 -16.61
C ALA A 395 3.48 8.47 -18.00
N PHE A 396 3.47 7.40 -18.80
CA PHE A 396 4.20 7.27 -20.07
C PHE A 396 4.04 8.47 -21.02
N PRO A 397 2.83 9.02 -21.28
CA PRO A 397 2.66 10.15 -22.20
C PRO A 397 3.39 11.43 -21.77
N ARG A 398 3.76 11.53 -20.49
CA ARG A 398 4.49 12.68 -19.91
C ARG A 398 5.99 12.46 -19.83
N LEU A 399 6.46 11.24 -20.06
CA LEU A 399 7.88 10.90 -20.13
C LEU A 399 8.46 11.29 -21.49
N ASN A 400 8.36 12.58 -21.82
CA ASN A 400 8.82 13.15 -23.08
C ASN A 400 10.36 13.11 -23.20
N ARG A 401 10.90 13.49 -24.37
CA ARG A 401 12.35 13.45 -24.63
C ARG A 401 13.20 14.24 -23.64
N GLU A 402 12.69 15.34 -23.09
CA GLU A 402 13.41 16.14 -22.09
C GLU A 402 13.52 15.38 -20.75
N VAL A 403 12.40 14.81 -20.30
CA VAL A 403 12.34 13.96 -19.10
C VAL A 403 13.24 12.73 -19.27
N GLN A 404 13.20 12.08 -20.44
CA GLN A 404 14.06 10.93 -20.75
C GLN A 404 15.55 11.30 -20.75
N ALA A 405 15.92 12.47 -21.29
CA ALA A 405 17.30 12.94 -21.28
C ALA A 405 17.79 13.21 -19.85
N GLN A 406 16.96 13.80 -18.99
CA GLN A 406 17.28 14.00 -17.58
C GLN A 406 17.45 12.65 -16.85
N LEU A 407 16.52 11.72 -17.06
CA LEU A 407 16.59 10.38 -16.49
C LEU A 407 17.86 9.63 -16.96
N GLY A 408 18.21 9.74 -18.24
CA GLY A 408 19.44 9.15 -18.79
C GLY A 408 20.71 9.69 -18.14
N ARG A 409 20.76 11.01 -17.81
CA ARG A 409 21.87 11.60 -17.06
C ARG A 409 21.99 11.00 -15.67
N GLU A 410 20.86 10.84 -14.97
CA GLU A 410 20.82 10.28 -13.62
C GLU A 410 21.24 8.81 -13.57
N ILE A 411 20.74 8.00 -14.52
CA ILE A 411 21.10 6.58 -14.68
C ILE A 411 22.59 6.44 -14.99
N SER A 412 23.19 7.36 -15.74
CA SER A 412 24.61 7.30 -16.11
C SER A 412 25.58 7.63 -14.96
N LEU A 413 25.08 8.13 -13.83
CA LEU A 413 25.93 8.49 -12.70
C LEU A 413 26.53 7.22 -12.03
N PRO A 414 27.82 7.22 -11.63
CA PRO A 414 28.44 6.05 -11.00
C PRO A 414 27.71 5.60 -9.72
N GLY A 415 27.25 4.34 -9.66
CA GLY A 415 26.50 3.84 -8.50
C GLY A 415 25.04 4.32 -8.45
N SER A 416 24.48 4.78 -9.57
CA SER A 416 23.04 4.97 -9.73
C SER A 416 22.29 3.64 -9.57
N ASN A 417 21.03 3.72 -9.13
CA ASN A 417 20.09 2.62 -9.21
C ASN A 417 19.07 2.97 -10.31
N PRO A 418 19.15 2.35 -11.50
CA PRO A 418 18.26 2.71 -12.60
C PRO A 418 16.79 2.51 -12.26
N LEU A 419 16.44 1.42 -11.56
CA LEU A 419 15.06 1.15 -11.14
C LEU A 419 14.51 2.26 -10.23
N ALA A 420 15.30 2.71 -9.25
CA ALA A 420 14.90 3.80 -8.36
C ALA A 420 14.75 5.14 -9.11
N CYS A 421 15.66 5.44 -10.04
CA CYS A 421 15.57 6.65 -10.87
C CYS A 421 14.31 6.63 -11.74
N ILE A 422 14.02 5.50 -12.39
CA ILE A 422 12.82 5.31 -13.20
C ILE A 422 11.56 5.42 -12.35
N PHE A 423 11.50 4.76 -11.20
CA PHE A 423 10.35 4.82 -10.30
C PHE A 423 10.05 6.25 -9.85
N ARG A 424 11.07 7.01 -9.43
CA ARG A 424 10.91 8.42 -9.08
C ARG A 424 10.41 9.24 -10.26
N CYS A 425 10.97 9.04 -11.45
CA CYS A 425 10.53 9.71 -12.66
C CYS A 425 9.04 9.44 -12.96
N ILE A 426 8.57 8.20 -12.74
CA ILE A 426 7.15 7.87 -12.82
C ILE A 426 6.34 8.64 -11.77
N MET A 427 6.77 8.63 -10.50
CA MET A 427 6.10 9.33 -9.40
C MET A 427 5.94 10.83 -9.66
N ASP A 428 6.97 11.48 -10.19
CA ASP A 428 6.96 12.90 -10.51
C ASP A 428 5.94 13.22 -11.63
N ASN A 429 5.78 12.30 -12.59
CA ASN A 429 4.93 12.49 -13.77
C ASN A 429 3.50 11.93 -13.65
N LEU A 430 3.20 11.16 -12.61
CA LEU A 430 1.83 10.66 -12.35
C LEU A 430 0.82 11.81 -12.17
N THR A 431 -0.42 11.59 -12.59
CA THR A 431 -1.54 12.54 -12.44
C THR A 431 -2.35 12.34 -11.17
N LEU A 432 -2.65 11.08 -10.87
CA LEU A 432 -3.60 10.71 -9.82
C LEU A 432 -2.95 10.81 -8.44
N ARG A 433 -3.45 11.72 -7.59
CA ARG A 433 -2.94 11.91 -6.22
C ARG A 433 -3.13 10.66 -5.33
N PRO A 434 -4.28 9.94 -5.39
CA PRO A 434 -4.44 8.70 -4.63
C PRO A 434 -3.41 7.64 -5.02
N LEU A 435 -3.18 7.45 -6.32
CA LEU A 435 -2.16 6.51 -6.81
C LEU A 435 -0.75 6.88 -6.34
N LYS A 436 -0.37 8.17 -6.40
CA LYS A 436 0.90 8.65 -5.83
C LYS A 436 1.02 8.33 -4.35
N SER A 437 -0.02 8.61 -3.56
CA SER A 437 -0.03 8.30 -2.11
C SER A 437 0.16 6.80 -1.87
N ILE A 438 -0.54 5.96 -2.61
CA ILE A 438 -0.48 4.49 -2.45
C ILE A 438 0.91 3.94 -2.79
N LEU A 439 1.49 4.39 -3.90
CA LEU A 439 2.82 3.96 -4.34
C LEU A 439 3.92 4.49 -3.41
N ALA A 440 3.79 5.72 -2.90
CA ALA A 440 4.75 6.27 -1.94
C ALA A 440 4.76 5.47 -0.63
N GLU A 441 3.59 5.12 -0.08
CA GLU A 441 3.49 4.28 1.12
C GLU A 441 4.10 2.90 0.92
N THR A 442 3.91 2.32 -0.27
CA THR A 442 4.47 1.02 -0.64
C THR A 442 5.99 1.11 -0.82
N ASP A 443 6.49 2.16 -1.48
CA ASP A 443 7.93 2.38 -1.66
C ASP A 443 8.63 2.54 -0.30
N GLN A 444 8.01 3.26 0.65
CA GLN A 444 8.52 3.33 2.01
C GLN A 444 8.56 1.95 2.70
N LEU A 445 7.67 1.01 2.35
CA LEU A 445 7.71 -0.37 2.84
C LEU A 445 8.82 -1.18 2.19
N LEU A 446 9.16 -0.90 0.93
CA LEU A 446 10.29 -1.52 0.25
C LEU A 446 11.64 -1.08 0.81
N LEU A 447 11.74 0.17 1.28
CA LEU A 447 12.91 0.66 2.02
C LEU A 447 13.23 -0.19 3.26
N TRP A 448 12.23 -0.85 3.87
CA TRP A 448 12.48 -1.77 5.00
C TRP A 448 13.18 -3.07 4.60
N GLY A 449 12.99 -3.54 3.37
CA GLY A 449 13.57 -4.82 2.94
C GLY A 449 15.07 -4.76 2.64
N TYR A 450 15.68 -3.58 2.70
CA TYR A 450 17.14 -3.44 2.64
C TYR A 450 17.85 -4.20 3.78
N TYR A 451 17.14 -4.49 4.88
CA TYR A 451 17.63 -5.39 5.94
C TYR A 451 17.82 -6.84 5.50
N PHE A 452 17.27 -7.21 4.35
CA PHE A 452 17.35 -8.53 3.76
C PHE A 452 18.18 -8.53 2.46
N ALA A 453 18.76 -7.39 2.08
CA ALA A 453 19.74 -7.37 1.01
C ALA A 453 21.03 -8.04 1.51
N PHE A 454 21.21 -9.31 1.18
CA PHE A 454 22.39 -10.09 1.58
C PHE A 454 23.67 -9.42 1.09
N PHE A 455 24.48 -8.95 2.05
CA PHE A 455 25.72 -8.21 1.83
C PHE A 455 26.90 -9.09 1.39
N GLU A 456 26.67 -10.30 0.88
CA GLU A 456 27.78 -11.22 0.57
C GLU A 456 28.53 -10.85 -0.72
N LYS A 457 27.88 -10.25 -1.74
CA LYS A 457 28.54 -9.80 -2.98
C LYS A 457 27.79 -8.60 -3.59
N GLY A 458 28.46 -7.44 -3.66
CA GLY A 458 27.86 -6.19 -4.14
C GLY A 458 27.42 -6.20 -5.61
N THR A 459 26.63 -5.19 -6.00
CA THR A 459 26.13 -4.98 -7.37
C THR A 459 27.25 -4.73 -8.37
N GLU A 460 27.62 -5.77 -9.10
CA GLU A 460 28.21 -5.60 -10.43
C GLU A 460 27.15 -5.01 -11.39
N SER A 461 27.60 -4.27 -12.40
CA SER A 461 26.83 -3.91 -13.60
C SER A 461 26.28 -5.15 -14.35
N SER A 462 26.63 -6.35 -13.89
CA SER A 462 26.18 -7.66 -14.35
C SER A 462 24.97 -8.21 -13.57
N THR A 463 24.46 -7.50 -12.55
CA THR A 463 23.28 -7.97 -11.81
C THR A 463 22.05 -7.98 -12.73
N PRO A 464 21.27 -9.08 -12.77
CA PRO A 464 20.09 -9.20 -13.63
C PRO A 464 19.11 -8.04 -13.46
N LEU A 465 18.95 -7.51 -12.25
CA LEU A 465 18.08 -6.38 -11.96
C LEU A 465 18.54 -5.07 -12.64
N HIS A 466 19.86 -4.82 -12.67
CA HIS A 466 20.40 -3.64 -13.33
C HIS A 466 20.20 -3.72 -14.84
N GLN A 467 20.39 -4.90 -15.43
CA GLN A 467 20.16 -5.15 -16.85
C GLN A 467 18.68 -4.98 -17.23
N LEU A 468 17.75 -5.55 -16.43
CA LEU A 468 16.31 -5.39 -16.64
C LEU A 468 15.88 -3.92 -16.59
N ALA A 469 16.38 -3.16 -15.62
CA ALA A 469 16.06 -1.74 -15.49
C ALA A 469 16.67 -0.88 -16.61
N ALA A 470 17.88 -1.23 -17.08
CA ALA A 470 18.50 -0.57 -18.23
C ALA A 470 17.72 -0.85 -19.53
N GLU A 471 17.29 -2.09 -19.74
CA GLU A 471 16.45 -2.45 -20.90
C GLU A 471 15.09 -1.76 -20.83
N ALA A 472 14.49 -1.64 -19.64
CA ALA A 472 13.27 -0.85 -19.47
C ALA A 472 13.48 0.60 -19.95
N PHE A 473 14.57 1.24 -19.54
CA PHE A 473 14.90 2.59 -20.01
C PHE A 473 15.10 2.65 -21.53
N HIS A 474 15.69 1.63 -22.13
CA HIS A 474 15.83 1.54 -23.59
C HIS A 474 14.47 1.43 -24.30
N LEU A 475 13.53 0.61 -23.81
CA LEU A 475 12.17 0.52 -24.34
C LEU A 475 11.39 1.84 -24.21
N LEU A 476 11.61 2.58 -23.12
CA LEU A 476 11.09 3.95 -22.98
C LEU A 476 11.59 4.88 -24.10
N GLN A 477 12.88 4.79 -24.45
CA GLN A 477 13.47 5.58 -25.55
C GLN A 477 12.92 5.18 -26.92
N GLN A 478 12.50 3.92 -27.08
CA GLN A 478 11.86 3.40 -28.29
C GLN A 478 10.36 3.71 -28.37
N ASN A 479 9.80 4.40 -27.38
CA ASN A 479 8.37 4.68 -27.28
C ASN A 479 7.49 3.41 -27.14
N ASP A 480 8.05 2.32 -26.58
CA ASP A 480 7.32 1.09 -26.26
C ASP A 480 6.81 1.13 -24.81
N ALA A 481 5.58 1.62 -24.63
CA ALA A 481 4.93 1.72 -23.33
C ALA A 481 4.65 0.35 -22.68
N GLU A 482 4.35 -0.66 -23.50
CA GLU A 482 3.98 -1.97 -23.01
C GLU A 482 5.22 -2.71 -22.51
N GLY A 483 6.27 -2.78 -23.33
CA GLY A 483 7.54 -3.36 -22.95
C GLY A 483 8.20 -2.66 -21.76
N PHE A 484 8.21 -1.31 -21.73
CA PHE A 484 8.71 -0.53 -20.60
C PHE A 484 8.01 -0.89 -19.29
N SER A 485 6.68 -0.84 -19.27
CA SER A 485 5.91 -1.10 -18.06
C SER A 485 5.96 -2.56 -17.60
N ARG A 486 6.07 -3.51 -18.53
CA ARG A 486 6.27 -4.94 -18.25
C ARG A 486 7.63 -5.22 -17.61
N LEU A 487 8.73 -4.65 -18.14
CA LEU A 487 10.06 -4.86 -17.56
C LEU A 487 10.19 -4.28 -16.15
N LEU A 488 9.51 -3.17 -15.86
CA LEU A 488 9.46 -2.63 -14.49
C LEU A 488 8.73 -3.58 -13.53
N SER A 489 7.60 -4.15 -13.95
CA SER A 489 6.91 -5.19 -13.17
C SER A 489 7.83 -6.39 -12.90
N LEU A 490 8.56 -6.87 -13.93
CA LEU A 490 9.52 -7.96 -13.80
C LEU A 490 10.69 -7.65 -12.84
N CYS A 491 11.14 -6.41 -12.76
CA CYS A 491 12.15 -6.00 -11.77
C CYS A 491 11.67 -6.27 -10.34
N TYR A 492 10.44 -5.87 -10.01
CA TYR A 492 9.88 -6.12 -8.67
C TYR A 492 9.51 -7.59 -8.45
N CYS A 493 9.11 -8.33 -9.49
CA CYS A 493 8.95 -9.78 -9.42
C CYS A 493 10.26 -10.48 -9.05
N HIS A 494 11.37 -10.07 -9.66
CA HIS A 494 12.70 -10.61 -9.38
C HIS A 494 13.12 -10.32 -7.93
N ILE A 495 12.92 -9.09 -7.46
CA ILE A 495 13.18 -8.69 -6.06
C ILE A 495 12.35 -9.55 -5.09
N LEU A 496 11.05 -9.67 -5.35
CA LEU A 496 10.14 -10.47 -4.53
C LEU A 496 10.57 -11.92 -4.48
N GLN A 497 10.83 -12.54 -5.63
CA GLN A 497 11.24 -13.93 -5.72
C GLN A 497 12.52 -14.18 -4.92
N PHE A 498 13.55 -13.37 -5.18
CA PHE A 498 14.85 -13.53 -4.53
C PHE A 498 14.75 -13.46 -3.01
N VAL A 499 14.11 -12.42 -2.47
CA VAL A 499 14.00 -12.26 -1.03
C VAL A 499 13.08 -13.33 -0.44
N ARG A 500 11.96 -13.64 -1.09
CA ARG A 500 11.04 -14.68 -0.61
C ARG A 500 11.72 -16.04 -0.51
N ASP A 501 12.41 -16.46 -1.56
CA ASP A 501 13.03 -17.79 -1.63
C ASP A 501 14.16 -17.92 -0.58
N PHE A 502 14.90 -16.82 -0.33
CA PHE A 502 15.84 -16.75 0.78
C PHE A 502 15.13 -16.85 2.15
N MET A 503 14.03 -16.13 2.37
CA MET A 503 13.32 -16.18 3.65
C MET A 503 12.75 -17.57 3.92
N ILE A 504 12.29 -18.26 2.87
CA ILE A 504 11.82 -19.65 2.95
C ILE A 504 12.95 -20.58 3.38
N SER A 505 14.16 -20.43 2.81
CA SER A 505 15.33 -21.23 3.22
C SER A 505 15.75 -20.95 4.67
N GLY A 506 15.51 -19.73 5.14
CA GLY A 506 15.67 -19.32 6.54
C GLY A 506 14.58 -19.78 7.52
N GLY A 507 13.57 -20.53 7.05
CA GLY A 507 12.50 -21.10 7.87
C GLY A 507 11.21 -20.28 7.95
N LEU A 508 11.07 -19.18 7.20
CA LEU A 508 9.82 -18.41 7.11
C LEU A 508 8.84 -19.05 6.12
N THR A 509 8.14 -20.10 6.56
CA THR A 509 7.25 -20.86 5.67
C THR A 509 6.01 -20.08 5.22
N GLU A 510 5.53 -19.09 5.97
CA GLU A 510 4.41 -18.23 5.57
C GLU A 510 4.70 -17.43 4.30
N ALA A 511 5.98 -17.14 4.03
CA ALA A 511 6.38 -16.43 2.82
C ALA A 511 5.97 -17.19 1.55
N LYS A 512 5.78 -18.52 1.61
CA LYS A 512 5.26 -19.34 0.51
C LYS A 512 3.87 -18.92 0.03
N LYS A 513 3.05 -18.32 0.91
CA LYS A 513 1.73 -17.82 0.54
C LYS A 513 1.80 -16.58 -0.34
N ILE A 514 2.90 -15.80 -0.26
CA ILE A 514 3.08 -14.57 -1.05
C ILE A 514 3.67 -14.92 -2.42
N MET A 515 2.78 -15.11 -3.40
CA MET A 515 3.14 -15.51 -4.76
C MET A 515 3.76 -14.37 -5.58
N VAL A 516 4.62 -14.72 -6.56
CA VAL A 516 5.14 -13.73 -7.53
C VAL A 516 4.10 -13.46 -8.60
N PRO A 517 3.73 -12.20 -8.87
CA PRO A 517 2.78 -11.85 -9.92
C PRO A 517 3.50 -11.67 -11.26
N TYR A 518 3.97 -12.75 -11.90
CA TYR A 518 4.61 -12.62 -13.21
C TYR A 518 3.65 -12.03 -14.25
N PRO A 519 4.05 -10.96 -14.96
CA PRO A 519 3.23 -10.43 -16.04
C PRO A 519 3.24 -11.41 -17.22
N GLU A 520 2.11 -11.49 -17.95
CA GLU A 520 2.00 -12.34 -19.14
C GLU A 520 3.10 -12.02 -20.18
N GLU A 521 3.53 -13.07 -20.88
CA GLU A 521 4.21 -12.92 -22.15
C GLU A 521 3.13 -12.56 -23.18
N GLY A 522 3.06 -11.27 -23.53
CA GLY A 522 2.14 -10.77 -24.55
C GLY A 522 2.39 -11.35 -25.94
#